data_AF-A0A1B1AZP5-F1
#
_entry.id   AF-A0A1B1AZP5-F1
#
_cell.length_a   1.000
_cell.length_b   1.000
_cell.length_c   1.000
_cell.angle_alpha   90.00
_cell.angle_beta   90.00
_cell.angle_gamma   90.00
#
_symmetry.space_group_name_H-M   'P 1'
#
loop_
_entity.id
_entity.type
_entity.pdbx_description
1 polymer ?
#
loop_
_entity_poly.entity_id
_entity_poly.type
_entity_poly.pdbx_seq_one_letter_code
_entity_poly.pdbx_strand_id
1 'polypeptide(L)'
;MTDQVIVKALVNLIISIDLSDEETVDSDFASSAFEDVMATLDELSDGERENVVRIVQSLADGESSTQRRQALLEFPDNFGLVDEEE
;
A
#
# COMPACT_ATOMS: atom_id res chain seq x y z
N MET A 1 11.86 4.39 -14.22
CA MET A 1 10.48 4.48 -14.78
C MET A 1 9.71 3.20 -14.55
N THR A 2 10.28 2.03 -14.86
CA THR A 2 9.65 0.71 -14.59
C THR A 2 9.30 0.51 -13.12
N ASP A 3 10.19 0.90 -12.21
CA ASP A 3 9.99 0.69 -10.76
C ASP A 3 8.74 1.42 -10.25
N GLN A 4 8.44 2.62 -10.76
CA GLN A 4 7.21 3.34 -10.41
C GLN A 4 5.96 2.62 -10.89
N VAL A 5 6.00 1.98 -12.06
CA VAL A 5 4.85 1.22 -12.58
C VAL A 5 4.64 -0.04 -11.75
N ILE A 6 5.72 -0.71 -11.34
CA ILE A 6 5.67 -1.91 -10.49
C ILE A 6 5.10 -1.55 -9.11
N VAL A 7 5.61 -0.50 -8.47
CA VAL A 7 5.10 -0.03 -7.17
C VAL A 7 3.63 0.33 -7.27
N LYS A 8 3.22 1.08 -8.32
CA LYS A 8 1.80 1.41 -8.53
C LYS A 8 0.94 0.17 -8.72
N ALA A 9 1.42 -0.83 -9.47
CA ALA A 9 0.68 -2.06 -9.68
C ALA A 9 0.49 -2.85 -8.38
N LEU A 10 1.55 -2.96 -7.57
CA LEU A 10 1.52 -3.61 -6.26
C LEU A 10 0.56 -2.90 -5.29
N VAL A 11 0.70 -1.59 -5.14
CA VAL A 11 -0.19 -0.77 -4.28
C VAL A 11 -1.64 -0.92 -4.75
N ASN A 12 -1.90 -0.81 -6.06
CA ASN A 12 -3.26 -0.96 -6.57
C ASN A 12 -3.86 -2.35 -6.30
N LEU A 13 -3.04 -3.41 -6.35
CA LEU A 13 -3.46 -4.75 -6.00
C LEU A 13 -3.81 -4.86 -4.52
N ILE A 14 -2.93 -4.39 -3.64
CA ILE A 14 -3.14 -4.41 -2.18
C ILE A 14 -4.42 -3.66 -1.81
N ILE A 15 -4.59 -2.43 -2.31
CA ILE A 15 -5.81 -1.64 -2.05
C ILE A 15 -7.06 -2.33 -2.59
N SER A 16 -6.96 -3.09 -3.69
CA SER A 16 -8.11 -3.82 -4.20
C SER A 16 -8.47 -5.02 -3.31
N ILE A 17 -7.47 -5.68 -2.73
CA ILE A 17 -7.66 -6.76 -1.75
C ILE A 17 -8.24 -6.20 -0.45
N ASP A 18 -7.68 -5.11 0.07
CA ASP A 18 -8.10 -4.44 1.31
C ASP A 18 -9.56 -3.95 1.26
N LEU A 19 -10.00 -3.45 0.09
CA LEU A 19 -11.37 -2.99 -0.12
C LEU A 19 -12.33 -4.10 -0.57
N SER A 20 -11.87 -5.34 -0.71
CA SER A 20 -12.73 -6.47 -1.08
C SER A 20 -13.49 -6.98 0.13
N ASP A 21 -14.73 -7.40 -0.08
CA ASP A 21 -15.51 -8.08 0.95
C ASP A 21 -15.01 -9.50 1.21
N GLU A 22 -15.29 -10.03 2.39
CA GLU A 22 -14.89 -11.39 2.83
C GLU A 22 -15.44 -12.52 1.94
N GLU A 23 -16.52 -12.27 1.18
CA GLU A 23 -17.03 -13.22 0.18
C GLU A 23 -16.13 -13.31 -1.06
N THR A 24 -15.33 -12.28 -1.33
CA THR A 24 -14.43 -12.20 -2.50
C THR A 24 -13.01 -12.58 -2.14
N VAL A 25 -12.52 -12.09 -1.00
CA VAL A 25 -11.17 -12.36 -0.50
C VAL A 25 -11.28 -12.82 0.95
N ASP A 26 -10.74 -14.01 1.22
CA ASP A 26 -10.62 -14.52 2.59
C ASP A 26 -9.71 -13.60 3.43
N SER A 27 -10.22 -13.14 4.57
CA SER A 27 -9.55 -12.14 5.42
C SER A 27 -8.29 -12.67 6.09
N ASP A 28 -8.24 -13.95 6.44
CA ASP A 28 -7.05 -14.61 6.96
C ASP A 28 -5.95 -14.67 5.89
N PHE A 29 -6.31 -15.03 4.66
CA PHE A 29 -5.39 -15.01 3.52
C PHE A 29 -4.88 -13.61 3.20
N ALA A 30 -5.77 -12.60 3.16
CA ALA A 30 -5.39 -11.22 2.91
C ALA A 30 -4.40 -10.71 3.97
N SER A 31 -4.68 -10.97 5.24
CA SER A 31 -3.81 -10.57 6.36
C SER A 31 -2.43 -11.21 6.24
N SER A 32 -2.36 -12.52 5.99
CA SER A 32 -1.08 -13.22 5.80
C SER A 32 -0.30 -12.69 4.60
N ALA A 33 -0.99 -12.37 3.49
CA ALA A 33 -0.34 -11.80 2.32
C ALA A 33 0.20 -10.39 2.57
N PHE A 34 -0.50 -9.57 3.37
CA PHE A 34 -0.04 -8.23 3.74
C PHE A 34 1.16 -8.29 4.68
N GLU A 35 1.21 -9.25 5.62
CA GLU A 35 2.39 -9.51 6.45
C GLU A 35 3.63 -9.84 5.62
N ASP A 36 3.50 -10.72 4.61
CA ASP A 36 4.60 -11.05 3.71
C ASP A 36 5.09 -9.83 2.90
N VAL A 37 4.16 -8.97 2.46
CA VAL A 37 4.49 -7.73 1.77
C VAL A 37 5.21 -6.77 2.71
N MET A 38 4.71 -6.58 3.94
CA MET A 38 5.36 -5.72 4.94
C MET A 38 6.79 -6.17 5.21
N ALA A 39 6.99 -7.47 5.44
CA ALA A 39 8.32 -8.04 5.66
C ALA A 39 9.29 -7.78 4.49
N THR A 40 8.77 -7.77 3.25
CA THR A 40 9.57 -7.45 2.06
C THR A 40 9.86 -5.96 1.95
N LEU A 41 8.88 -5.10 2.24
CA LEU A 41 9.05 -3.65 2.23
C LEU A 41 10.01 -3.17 3.33
N ASP A 42 10.17 -3.95 4.40
CA ASP A 42 11.11 -3.65 5.47
C ASP A 42 12.58 -3.62 5.00
N GLU A 43 12.92 -4.33 3.92
CA GLU A 43 14.26 -4.35 3.34
C GLU A 43 14.61 -3.06 2.56
N LEU A 44 13.62 -2.20 2.29
CA LEU A 44 13.83 -0.94 1.58
C LEU A 44 14.69 0.02 2.40
N SER A 45 15.64 0.67 1.72
CA SER A 45 16.34 1.82 2.28
C SER A 45 15.39 3.01 2.46
N ASP A 46 15.75 3.96 3.33
CA ASP A 46 14.94 5.15 3.61
C ASP A 46 14.53 5.92 2.33
N GLY A 47 15.46 6.05 1.38
CA GLY A 47 15.18 6.73 0.10
C GLY A 47 14.25 5.95 -0.82
N GLU A 48 14.23 4.62 -0.73
CA GLU A 48 13.28 3.78 -1.45
C GLU A 48 11.90 3.82 -0.80
N ARG A 49 11.83 3.77 0.54
CA ARG A 49 10.59 3.97 1.31
C ARG A 49 9.95 5.31 0.96
N GLU A 50 10.71 6.41 1.02
CA GLU A 50 10.23 7.75 0.66
C GLU A 50 9.72 7.82 -0.79
N ASN A 51 10.38 7.11 -1.71
CA ASN A 51 9.91 7.01 -3.09
C ASN A 51 8.57 6.25 -3.21
N VAL A 52 8.37 5.16 -2.47
CA VAL A 52 7.08 4.45 -2.41
C VAL A 52 5.99 5.37 -1.85
N VAL A 53 6.24 6.04 -0.72
CA VAL A 53 5.31 6.99 -0.10
C VAL A 53 4.87 8.07 -1.08
N ARG A 54 5.81 8.69 -1.81
CA ARG A 54 5.51 9.69 -2.83
C ARG A 54 4.64 9.13 -3.96
N ILE A 55 4.88 7.90 -4.38
CA ILE A 55 4.07 7.24 -5.42
C ILE A 55 2.64 7.02 -4.92
N VAL A 56 2.48 6.56 -3.69
CA VAL A 56 1.18 6.33 -3.05
C VAL A 56 0.40 7.64 -2.89
N GLN A 57 1.05 8.71 -2.43
CA GLN A 57 0.45 10.05 -2.36
C GLN A 57 -0.02 10.53 -3.74
N SER A 58 0.79 10.35 -4.79
CA SER A 58 0.40 10.69 -6.15
C SER A 58 -0.80 9.87 -6.66
N LEU A 59 -0.99 8.62 -6.20
CA LEU A 59 -2.18 7.83 -6.51
C LEU A 59 -3.40 8.39 -5.77
N ALA A 60 -3.26 8.72 -4.48
CA ALA A 60 -4.34 9.27 -3.66
C ALA A 60 -4.83 10.63 -4.20
N ASP A 61 -3.93 11.51 -4.63
CA ASP A 61 -4.26 12.82 -5.21
C ASP A 61 -5.08 12.70 -6.51
N GLY A 62 -4.84 11.64 -7.29
CA GLY A 62 -5.56 11.34 -8.52
C GLY A 62 -6.85 10.53 -8.33
N GLU A 63 -7.13 10.07 -7.11
CA GLU A 63 -8.23 9.16 -6.83
C GLU A 63 -9.56 9.91 -6.61
N SER A 64 -10.61 9.43 -7.28
CA SER A 64 -11.96 10.01 -7.21
C SER A 64 -12.83 9.33 -6.15
N SER A 65 -12.60 8.05 -5.87
CA SER A 65 -13.29 7.32 -4.80
C SER A 65 -12.75 7.74 -3.44
N THR A 66 -13.60 8.32 -2.60
CA THR A 66 -13.22 8.72 -1.23
C THR A 66 -12.68 7.54 -0.42
N GLN A 67 -13.33 6.37 -0.52
CA GLN A 67 -12.92 5.17 0.20
C GLN A 67 -11.54 4.69 -0.25
N ARG A 68 -11.31 4.62 -1.57
CA ARG A 68 -10.02 4.20 -2.13
C ARG A 68 -8.91 5.19 -1.83
N ARG A 69 -9.22 6.49 -1.88
CA ARG A 69 -8.28 7.54 -1.50
C ARG A 69 -7.87 7.42 -0.04
N GLN A 70 -8.82 7.14 0.86
CA GLN A 70 -8.51 6.95 2.28
C GLN A 70 -7.59 5.74 2.49
N ALA A 71 -7.90 4.58 1.90
CA ALA A 71 -7.05 3.40 1.99
C ALA A 71 -5.63 3.66 1.44
N LEU A 72 -5.50 4.44 0.35
CA LEU A 72 -4.20 4.87 -0.16
C LEU A 72 -3.45 5.79 0.81
N LEU A 73 -4.15 6.67 1.55
CA LEU A 73 -3.52 7.56 2.52
C LEU A 73 -3.06 6.83 3.79
N GLU A 74 -3.76 5.76 4.18
CA GLU A 74 -3.41 4.92 5.34
C GLU A 74 -2.36 3.86 4.99
N PHE A 75 -2.16 3.56 3.70
CA PHE A 75 -1.19 2.55 3.24
C PHE A 75 0.23 2.76 3.79
N PRO A 76 0.84 3.97 3.78
CA PRO A 76 2.19 4.15 4.30
C PRO A 76 2.34 3.72 5.76
N ASP A 77 1.38 4.07 6.61
CA ASP A 77 1.37 3.70 8.02
C ASP A 77 1.15 2.18 8.18
N ASN A 78 0.12 1.64 7.52
CA ASN A 78 -0.24 0.22 7.60
C ASN A 78 0.88 -0.72 7.12
N PHE A 79 1.80 -0.24 6.29
CA PHE A 79 2.93 -1.00 5.76
C PHE A 79 4.29 -0.57 6.30
N GLY A 80 4.35 0.24 7.37
CA GLY A 80 5.60 0.62 8.05
C GLY A 80 6.55 1.45 7.19
N LEU A 81 6.03 2.20 6.21
CA LEU A 81 6.82 3.02 5.30
C LEU A 81 7.11 4.43 5.84
N VAL A 82 6.44 4.80 6.91
CA VAL A 82 6.68 6.02 7.69
C VAL A 82 6.86 5.62 9.15
N ASP A 83 7.69 6.37 9.87
CA ASP A 83 7.80 6.20 11.31
C ASP A 83 6.46 6.59 11.95
N GLU A 84 5.97 5.79 12.90
CA GLU A 84 4.86 6.20 13.75
C GLU A 84 5.33 7.45 14.52
N GLU A 85 4.82 8.63 14.14
CA GLU A 85 5.03 9.85 14.94
C GLU A 85 4.40 9.60 16.33
N GLU A 86 5.24 9.35 17.35
CA GLU A 86 4.83 9.20 18.76
C GLU A 86 3.94 10.35 19.27
#